data_AF-T1AJ33-F1
#
_entry.id   AF-T1AJ33-F1
#
_cell.length_a   1.000
_cell.length_b   1.000
_cell.length_c   1.000
_cell.angle_alpha   90.00
_cell.angle_beta   90.00
_cell.angle_gamma   90.00
#
_symmetry.space_group_name_H-M   'P 1'
#
loop_
_entity.id
_entity.type
_entity.pdbx_description
1 polymer ?
#
loop_
_entity_poly.entity_id
_entity_poly.type
_entity_poly.pdbx_seq_one_letter_code
_entity_poly.pdbx_strand_id
1 'polypeptide(L)'
;MNQAASWAKRSAAAVWHPCTQMQWLEEHPVHLIQSAQGAWLVEEQGRRVLDAISSWWVNLWGHGHPAIVAALKDQLDRLDHVMLAGLTHQPVVELSERLSLRTGGTWVIVFMGPMVLRPRKWPSR
;
A
#
# COMPACT_ATOMS: atom_id res chain seq x y z
N MET A 1 -11.38 12.46 -29.30
CA MET A 1 -10.80 12.13 -27.98
C MET A 1 -11.56 12.96 -26.95
N ASN A 2 -12.61 12.39 -26.37
CA ASN A 2 -13.55 13.15 -25.54
C ASN A 2 -12.87 13.51 -24.21
N GLN A 3 -13.01 14.77 -23.79
CA GLN A 3 -12.36 15.36 -22.62
C GLN A 3 -12.57 14.47 -21.39
N ALA A 4 -11.52 13.73 -21.02
CA ALA A 4 -11.62 12.63 -20.07
C ALA A 4 -11.88 13.17 -18.65
N ALA A 5 -12.91 12.63 -17.99
CA ALA A 5 -13.25 12.99 -16.62
C ALA A 5 -12.04 12.98 -15.67
N SER A 6 -12.01 13.91 -14.71
CA SER A 6 -10.94 13.99 -13.70
C SER A 6 -10.75 12.67 -12.96
N TRP A 7 -9.52 12.39 -12.51
CA TRP A 7 -9.20 11.16 -11.77
C TRP A 7 -10.06 10.98 -10.51
N ALA A 8 -10.40 12.07 -9.82
CA ALA A 8 -11.31 12.02 -8.67
C ALA A 8 -12.70 11.47 -9.07
N LYS A 9 -13.28 11.94 -10.17
CA LYS A 9 -14.58 11.45 -10.68
C LYS A 9 -14.51 9.98 -11.08
N ARG A 10 -13.41 9.57 -11.74
CA ARG A 10 -13.18 8.16 -12.11
C ARG A 10 -13.00 7.28 -10.88
N SER A 11 -12.32 7.78 -9.85
CA SER A 11 -12.13 7.09 -8.58
C SER A 11 -13.45 6.87 -7.85
N ALA A 12 -14.31 7.90 -7.74
CA ALA A 12 -15.62 7.78 -7.11
C ALA A 12 -16.51 6.71 -7.79
N ALA A 13 -16.39 6.54 -9.10
CA ALA A 13 -17.14 5.54 -9.85
C ALA A 13 -16.59 4.11 -9.72
N ALA A 14 -15.28 3.94 -9.47
CA ALA A 14 -14.61 2.64 -9.59
C ALA A 14 -13.98 2.11 -8.29
N VAL A 15 -13.74 2.96 -7.30
CA VAL A 15 -12.98 2.63 -6.07
C VAL A 15 -13.88 2.78 -4.86
N TRP A 16 -13.91 1.76 -4.01
CA TRP A 16 -14.55 1.85 -2.69
C TRP A 16 -13.51 2.30 -1.66
N HIS A 17 -13.58 3.56 -1.25
CA HIS A 17 -12.60 4.14 -0.34
C HIS A 17 -12.86 3.68 1.10
N PRO A 18 -11.86 3.11 1.80
CA PRO A 18 -12.02 2.73 3.19
C PRO A 18 -12.31 3.95 4.06
N CYS A 19 -13.15 3.77 5.08
CA CYS A 19 -13.45 4.81 6.07
C CYS A 19 -13.93 6.16 5.47
N THR A 20 -14.50 6.15 4.27
CA THR A 20 -14.95 7.34 3.55
C THR A 20 -16.44 7.23 3.23
N GLN A 21 -17.21 8.29 3.47
CA GLN A 21 -18.62 8.34 3.10
C GLN A 21 -18.75 8.48 1.58
N MET A 22 -19.04 7.37 0.90
CA MET A 22 -19.07 7.29 -0.56
C MET A 22 -20.07 8.26 -1.21
N GLN A 23 -21.17 8.58 -0.53
CA GLN A 23 -22.18 9.54 -1.04
C GLN A 23 -21.66 10.98 -1.12
N TRP A 24 -20.65 11.33 -0.32
CA TRP A 24 -20.14 12.69 -0.27
C TRP A 24 -19.03 12.97 -1.27
N LEU A 25 -18.56 11.95 -2.01
CA LEU A 25 -17.42 12.09 -2.92
C LEU A 25 -17.68 13.02 -4.13
N GLU A 26 -18.94 13.29 -4.46
CA GLU A 26 -19.29 14.26 -5.50
C GLU A 26 -19.05 15.70 -5.01
N GLU A 27 -19.42 16.01 -3.77
CA GLU A 27 -19.25 17.32 -3.14
C GLU A 27 -17.83 17.51 -2.57
N HIS A 28 -17.23 16.42 -2.09
CA HIS A 28 -15.93 16.37 -1.43
C HIS A 28 -15.04 15.36 -2.16
N PRO A 29 -14.51 15.72 -3.34
CA PRO A 29 -13.73 14.81 -4.15
C PRO A 29 -12.44 14.38 -3.42
N VAL A 30 -12.02 13.15 -3.68
CA VAL A 30 -10.74 12.65 -3.18
C VAL A 30 -9.57 13.46 -3.74
N HIS A 31 -8.54 13.62 -2.90
CA HIS A 31 -7.29 14.25 -3.29
C HIS A 31 -6.45 13.30 -4.15
N LEU A 32 -6.08 13.73 -5.35
CA LEU A 32 -5.18 12.98 -6.22
C LEU A 32 -3.72 13.26 -5.81
N ILE A 33 -3.05 12.25 -5.26
CA ILE A 33 -1.61 12.30 -4.97
C ILE A 33 -0.84 11.76 -6.19
N GLN A 34 0.03 12.58 -6.77
CA GLN A 34 0.82 12.25 -7.96
C GLN A 34 2.20 11.67 -7.60
N SER A 35 2.81 12.13 -6.52
CA SER A 35 4.10 11.62 -6.04
C SER A 35 4.25 11.84 -4.54
N ALA A 36 5.24 11.18 -3.94
CA ALA A 36 5.56 11.36 -2.53
C ALA A 36 7.06 11.14 -2.28
N GLN A 37 7.65 11.94 -1.39
CA GLN A 37 9.06 11.83 -1.00
C GLN A 37 9.26 12.30 0.44
N GLY A 38 9.95 11.49 1.25
CA GLY A 38 10.12 11.75 2.67
C GLY A 38 8.76 11.82 3.37
N ALA A 39 8.51 12.89 4.12
CA ALA A 39 7.23 13.10 4.81
C ALA A 39 6.15 13.77 3.93
N TRP A 40 6.40 14.01 2.64
CA TRP A 40 5.55 14.85 1.80
C TRP A 40 4.81 14.05 0.74
N LEU A 41 3.51 14.32 0.61
CA LEU A 41 2.67 13.96 -0.52
C LEU A 41 2.57 15.17 -1.46
N VAL A 42 2.53 14.93 -2.77
CA VAL A 42 2.45 15.97 -3.80
C VAL A 42 1.22 15.71 -4.66
N GLU A 43 0.30 16.67 -4.70
CA GLU A 43 -0.89 16.64 -5.54
C GLU A 43 -0.57 17.04 -6.99
N GLU A 44 -1.51 16.79 -7.91
CA GLU A 44 -1.37 17.07 -9.35
C GLU A 44 -1.02 18.54 -9.67
N GLN A 45 -1.49 19.49 -8.87
CA GLN A 45 -1.19 20.92 -9.03
C GLN A 45 0.11 21.34 -8.32
N GLY A 46 0.93 20.38 -7.88
CA GLY A 46 2.20 20.62 -7.17
C GLY A 46 2.04 20.99 -5.69
N ARG A 47 0.81 21.01 -5.16
CA ARG A 47 0.57 21.28 -3.73
C ARG A 47 1.19 20.17 -2.89
N ARG A 48 2.04 20.55 -1.93
CA ARG A 48 2.69 19.63 -1.00
C ARG A 48 1.87 19.55 0.29
N VAL A 49 1.57 18.32 0.71
CA VAL A 49 0.84 18.02 1.94
C VAL A 49 1.76 17.19 2.84
N LEU A 50 1.89 17.58 4.11
CA LEU A 50 2.65 16.82 5.09
C LEU A 50 1.83 15.58 5.48
N ASP A 51 2.43 14.39 5.36
CA ASP A 51 1.86 13.14 5.84
C ASP A 51 2.04 13.02 7.37
N ALA A 52 1.23 13.77 8.10
CA ALA A 52 1.31 13.84 9.56
C ALA A 52 0.80 12.56 10.27
N ILE A 53 0.21 11.61 9.52
CA ILE A 53 -0.33 10.36 10.06
C ILE A 53 0.46 9.12 9.58
N SER A 54 1.59 9.33 8.89
CA SER A 54 2.43 8.25 8.34
C SER A 54 1.64 7.25 7.50
N SER A 55 0.70 7.76 6.69
CA SER A 55 -0.18 6.97 5.82
C SER A 55 -0.79 5.77 6.54
N TRP A 56 -1.53 6.02 7.62
CA TRP A 56 -2.10 5.01 8.52
C TRP A 56 -1.08 4.34 9.46
N TRP A 57 -0.16 5.13 9.99
CA TRP A 57 0.83 4.72 11.00
C TRP A 57 1.82 3.63 10.55
N VAL A 58 1.92 3.36 9.24
CA VAL A 58 2.79 2.30 8.69
C VAL A 58 4.06 2.84 8.03
N ASN A 59 4.08 4.11 7.61
CA ASN A 59 5.20 4.67 6.87
C ASN A 59 6.26 5.31 7.80
N LEU A 60 7.13 4.48 8.38
CA LEU A 60 8.13 4.91 9.37
C LEU A 60 9.33 5.65 8.76
N TRP A 61 9.75 5.28 7.56
CA TRP A 61 10.98 5.78 6.92
C TRP A 61 10.73 6.91 5.92
N GLY A 62 9.48 7.30 5.75
CA GLY A 62 9.04 8.23 4.73
C GLY A 62 8.91 7.59 3.35
N HIS A 63 8.18 8.28 2.48
CA HIS A 63 7.91 7.87 1.11
C HIS A 63 9.19 7.84 0.27
N GLY A 64 9.36 6.79 -0.54
CA GLY A 64 10.45 6.70 -1.53
C GLY A 64 11.85 6.50 -0.93
N HIS A 65 11.97 5.90 0.25
CA HIS A 65 13.29 5.65 0.88
C HIS A 65 14.22 4.85 -0.06
N PRO A 66 15.37 5.42 -0.50
CA PRO A 66 16.17 4.85 -1.59
C PRO A 66 16.60 3.40 -1.37
N ALA A 67 17.01 3.04 -0.15
CA ALA A 67 17.44 1.68 0.18
C ALA A 67 16.28 0.66 0.12
N ILE A 68 15.05 1.07 0.49
CA ILE A 68 13.87 0.19 0.45
C ILE A 68 13.46 -0.01 -1.00
N VAL A 69 13.41 1.06 -1.78
CA VAL A 69 13.08 1.01 -3.21
C VAL A 69 14.08 0.13 -3.98
N ALA A 70 15.38 0.26 -3.69
CA ALA A 70 16.41 -0.57 -4.31
C ALA A 70 16.26 -2.05 -3.94
N ALA A 71 16.07 -2.39 -2.66
CA ALA A 71 15.88 -3.77 -2.23
C ALA A 71 14.61 -4.41 -2.81
N LEU A 72 13.51 -3.65 -2.93
CA LEU A 72 12.28 -4.11 -3.58
C LEU A 72 12.50 -4.43 -5.06
N LYS A 73 13.20 -3.56 -5.80
CA LYS A 73 13.50 -3.78 -7.22
C LYS A 73 14.40 -5.00 -7.43
N ASP A 74 15.49 -5.10 -6.67
CA ASP A 74 16.39 -6.27 -6.74
C ASP A 74 15.65 -7.59 -6.48
N GLN A 75 14.77 -7.60 -5.48
CA GLN A 75 13.95 -8.78 -5.21
C GLN A 75 12.99 -9.07 -6.37
N LEU A 76 12.27 -8.08 -6.90
CA LEU A 76 11.34 -8.24 -8.02
C LEU A 76 12.00 -8.73 -9.30
N ASP A 77 13.23 -8.31 -9.58
CA ASP A 77 14.00 -8.76 -10.74
C ASP A 77 14.39 -10.25 -10.63
N ARG A 78 14.42 -10.79 -9.40
CA ARG A 78 14.79 -12.19 -9.12
C ARG A 78 13.58 -13.09 -8.95
N LEU A 79 12.60 -12.65 -8.16
CA LEU A 79 11.41 -13.41 -7.77
C LEU A 79 10.36 -12.48 -7.15
N ASP A 80 9.15 -12.51 -7.68
CA ASP A 80 8.00 -11.76 -7.17
C ASP A 80 7.36 -12.45 -5.95
N HIS A 81 6.33 -13.27 -6.16
CA HIS A 81 5.55 -13.90 -5.11
C HIS A 81 5.55 -15.42 -5.27
N VAL A 82 5.95 -16.10 -4.19
CA VAL A 82 5.80 -17.55 -4.07
C VAL A 82 5.09 -17.91 -2.78
N MET A 83 4.23 -18.92 -2.84
CA MET A 83 3.49 -19.43 -1.70
C MET A 83 4.41 -20.24 -0.77
N LEU A 84 4.34 -20.02 0.54
CA LEU A 84 5.16 -20.75 1.52
C LEU A 84 4.65 -22.15 1.88
N ALA A 85 3.63 -22.66 1.18
CA ALA A 85 3.09 -24.00 1.39
C ALA A 85 3.95 -25.03 0.63
N GLY A 86 5.13 -25.32 1.17
CA GLY A 86 6.09 -26.27 0.62
C GLY A 86 7.22 -25.64 -0.21
N LEU A 87 7.20 -24.33 -0.42
CA LEU A 87 8.26 -23.57 -1.08
C LEU A 87 8.84 -22.52 -0.12
N THR A 88 10.06 -22.06 -0.38
CA THR A 88 10.72 -21.01 0.40
C THR A 88 11.66 -20.18 -0.47
N HIS A 89 12.16 -19.06 0.06
CA HIS A 89 13.16 -18.22 -0.55
C HIS A 89 14.05 -17.54 0.50
N GLN A 90 15.25 -17.14 0.09
CA GLN A 90 16.25 -16.58 1.01
C GLN A 90 15.74 -15.42 1.88
N PRO A 91 15.07 -14.36 1.34
CA PRO A 91 14.60 -13.24 2.16
C PRO A 91 13.65 -13.62 3.30
N VAL A 92 12.78 -14.63 3.11
CA VAL A 92 11.81 -15.00 4.14
C VAL A 92 12.46 -15.73 5.31
N VAL A 93 13.51 -16.53 5.04
CA VAL A 93 14.30 -17.20 6.06
C VAL A 93 15.07 -16.18 6.88
N GLU A 94 15.83 -15.29 6.22
CA GLU A 94 16.61 -14.26 6.90
C GLU A 94 15.74 -13.31 7.74
N LEU A 95 14.56 -12.94 7.24
CA LEU A 95 13.62 -12.12 8.00
C LEU A 95 13.13 -12.87 9.25
N SER A 96 12.77 -14.14 9.11
CA SER A 96 12.29 -14.96 10.22
C SER A 96 13.33 -15.11 11.32
N GLU A 97 14.60 -15.35 10.94
CA GLU A 97 15.73 -15.40 11.88
C GLU A 97 15.92 -14.08 12.61
N ARG A 98 15.93 -12.94 11.89
CA ARG A 98 16.08 -11.61 12.50
C ARG A 98 14.94 -11.29 13.46
N LEU A 99 13.70 -11.64 13.12
CA LEU A 99 12.54 -11.45 13.98
C LEU A 99 12.60 -12.34 15.23
N SER A 100 13.00 -13.60 15.07
CA SER A 100 13.19 -14.53 16.19
C SER A 100 14.23 -13.98 17.18
N LEU A 101 15.37 -13.50 16.67
CA LEU A 101 16.42 -12.88 17.50
C LEU A 101 15.92 -11.64 18.25
N ARG A 102 15.16 -10.76 17.58
CA ARG A 102 14.61 -9.53 18.19
C ARG A 102 13.59 -9.81 19.29
N THR A 103 13.01 -11.01 19.31
CA THR A 103 12.00 -11.43 20.29
C THR A 103 12.54 -12.44 21.31
N GLY A 104 13.87 -12.55 21.41
CA GLY A 104 14.53 -13.41 22.40
C GLY A 104 14.45 -14.91 22.09
N GLY A 105 14.23 -15.29 20.82
CA GLY A 105 14.10 -16.69 20.41
C GLY A 105 12.76 -17.33 20.77
N THR A 106 11.82 -16.56 21.33
CA THR A 106 10.51 -17.06 21.78
C THR A 106 9.61 -17.50 20.60
N TRP A 107 9.77 -16.87 19.44
CA TRP A 107 8.98 -17.18 18.25
C TRP A 107 9.83 -17.91 17.21
N VAL A 108 9.49 -19.18 16.95
CA VAL A 108 10.14 -20.03 15.93
C VAL A 108 9.35 -20.02 14.61
N ILE A 109 8.10 -19.56 14.61
CA ILE A 109 7.18 -19.67 13.47
C ILE A 109 6.69 -18.27 13.09
N VAL A 110 7.12 -17.79 11.93
CA VAL A 110 6.58 -16.57 11.31
C VAL A 110 5.63 -17.00 10.19
N PHE A 111 4.35 -16.65 10.32
CA PHE A 111 3.33 -16.88 9.29
C PHE A 111 3.07 -15.59 8.51
N MET A 112 3.11 -15.67 7.19
CA MET A 112 2.85 -14.54 6.30
C MET A 112 1.44 -14.70 5.70
N GLY A 113 0.56 -13.74 5.99
CA GLY A 113 -0.87 -13.86 5.69
C GLY A 113 -1.27 -13.56 4.24
N PRO A 114 -2.30 -14.24 3.69
CA PRO A 114 -2.95 -13.84 2.45
C PRO A 114 -4.09 -12.82 2.69
N MET A 115 -4.38 -11.99 1.69
CA MET A 115 -5.54 -11.08 1.68
C MET A 115 -6.62 -11.63 0.73
N VAL A 116 -7.82 -11.91 1.24
CA VAL A 116 -8.97 -12.37 0.44
C VAL A 116 -9.89 -11.16 0.17
N LEU A 117 -9.99 -10.76 -1.09
CA LEU A 117 -10.97 -9.74 -1.52
C LEU A 117 -12.33 -10.40 -1.73
N ARG A 118 -13.36 -9.89 -1.04
CA ARG A 118 -14.75 -10.34 -1.21
C ARG A 118 -15.38 -9.59 -2.41
N PRO A 119 -15.97 -10.26 -3.40
CA PRO A 119 -16.68 -9.58 -4.47
C PRO A 119 -17.93 -8.85 -3.94
N ARG A 120 -18.15 -7.62 -4.42
CA ARG A 120 -19.28 -6.77 -4.06
C ARG A 120 -20.59 -7.38 -4.60
N LYS A 121 -21.45 -7.88 -3.71
CA LYS A 121 -22.89 -8.00 -3.98
C LYS A 121 -23.60 -6.88 -3.23
N TRP A 122 -24.28 -5.98 -3.95
CA TRP A 122 -25.27 -5.09 -3.35
C TRP A 122 -26.60 -5.24 -4.09
N PRO A 123 -27.75 -5.30 -3.38
CA PRO A 123 -29.06 -5.42 -4.02
C PRO A 123 -29.50 -4.10 -4.63
N SER A 124 -30.21 -4.19 -5.76
CA SER A 124 -30.99 -3.11 -6.34
C SER A 124 -32.06 -2.61 -5.35
N ARG A 125 -32.06 -1.32 -5.07
CA ARG A 125 -33.24 -0.56 -4.67
C ARG A 125 -33.33 0.68 -5.54
#